data_AF-A0A1X7I1B0-F1
#
_entry.id   AF-A0A1X7I1B0-F1
#
_cell.length_a   1.000
_cell.length_b   1.000
_cell.length_c   1.000
_cell.angle_alpha   90.00
_cell.angle_beta   90.00
_cell.angle_gamma   90.00
#
_symmetry.space_group_name_H-M   'P 1'
#
loop_
_entity.id
_entity.type
_entity.pdbx_description
1 polymer ?
#
loop_
_entity_poly.entity_id
_entity_poly.type
_entity_poly.pdbx_seq_one_letter_code
_entity_poly.pdbx_strand_id
1 'polypeptide(L)'
;MEEAGRNGGGGGGGEDLIQFADNSLAVLGTSSSSDGEILNNYGTKDDVILAKLSYSGKLLGLKNFGGSDREWTNSFLEIGNGEFIINASTSSFDYDVINNFGATGTDNWIFKAKEIILE
;
A
#
# COMPACT_ATOMS: atom_id res chain seq x y z
N MET A 1 14.30 -9.06 11.48
CA MET A 1 13.61 -7.81 11.84
C MET A 1 14.12 -6.79 10.84
N GLU A 2 13.42 -6.69 9.72
CA GLU A 2 13.71 -5.67 8.72
C GLU A 2 12.76 -4.52 9.03
N GLU A 3 13.34 -3.35 9.30
CA GLU A 3 12.58 -2.19 9.71
C GLU A 3 11.70 -1.73 8.54
N ALA A 4 10.38 -1.89 8.68
CA ALA A 4 9.43 -1.14 7.87
C ALA A 4 9.67 0.35 8.18
N GLY A 5 10.39 1.02 7.28
CA GLY A 5 10.73 2.42 7.40
C GLY A 5 9.49 3.26 7.61
N ARG A 6 9.41 3.93 8.77
CA ARG A 6 8.40 4.93 9.07
C ARG A 6 8.66 6.17 8.21
N ASN A 7 8.08 6.23 7.03
CA ASN A 7 7.93 7.46 6.26
C ASN A 7 6.45 7.89 6.23
N GLY A 8 5.86 8.07 7.41
CA GLY A 8 4.60 8.79 7.57
C GLY A 8 4.87 10.28 7.46
N GLY A 9 4.83 10.82 6.25
CA GLY A 9 5.10 12.21 5.95
C GLY A 9 3.90 12.93 5.33
N GLY A 10 3.07 13.55 6.17
CA GLY A 10 2.29 14.73 5.76
C GLY A 10 0.78 14.74 6.06
N GLY A 11 0.43 15.08 7.30
CA GLY A 11 -0.68 16.00 7.59
C GLY A 11 -2.12 15.59 7.22
N GLY A 12 -2.81 14.95 8.19
CA GLY A 12 -4.27 14.84 8.21
C GLY A 12 -4.67 13.50 8.81
N GLY A 13 -5.36 13.50 9.95
CA GLY A 13 -5.68 12.28 10.69
C GLY A 13 -6.34 11.22 9.80
N GLY A 14 -5.61 10.14 9.54
CA GLY A 14 -6.07 8.94 8.87
C GLY A 14 -5.33 7.78 9.51
N GLU A 15 -6.07 6.78 9.97
CA GLU A 15 -5.51 5.64 10.70
C GLU A 15 -4.50 4.92 9.78
N ASP A 16 -3.24 4.80 10.20
CA ASP A 16 -2.22 4.00 9.48
C ASP A 16 -2.51 2.48 9.53
N LEU A 17 -3.56 2.09 10.27
CA LEU A 17 -3.98 0.72 10.50
C LEU A 17 -5.50 0.62 10.70
N ILE A 18 -6.11 -0.45 10.21
CA ILE A 18 -7.52 -0.77 10.46
C ILE A 18 -7.60 -2.08 11.22
N GLN A 19 -8.29 -2.09 12.37
CA GLN A 19 -8.53 -3.29 13.17
C GLN A 19 -9.75 -4.05 12.67
N PHE A 20 -9.58 -5.35 12.47
CA PHE A 20 -10.68 -6.27 12.16
C PHE A 20 -11.19 -7.00 13.40
N ALA A 21 -12.43 -7.47 13.33
CA ALA A 21 -13.07 -8.24 14.41
C ALA A 21 -12.42 -9.62 14.64
N ASP A 22 -11.63 -10.12 13.68
CA ASP A 22 -10.91 -11.40 13.76
C ASP A 22 -9.53 -11.29 14.47
N ASN A 23 -9.26 -10.18 15.16
CA ASN A 23 -7.97 -9.87 15.78
C ASN A 23 -6.79 -9.77 14.79
N SER A 24 -7.08 -9.24 13.60
CA SER A 24 -6.09 -8.85 12.62
C SER A 24 -6.10 -7.35 12.34
N LEU A 25 -5.06 -6.88 11.66
CA LEU A 25 -4.82 -5.50 11.29
C LEU A 25 -4.61 -5.42 9.78
N ALA A 26 -5.25 -4.47 9.10
CA ALA A 26 -4.79 -3.98 7.82
C ALA A 26 -3.81 -2.83 8.04
N VAL A 27 -2.71 -2.78 7.29
CA VAL A 27 -1.69 -1.73 7.35
C VAL A 27 -1.40 -1.27 5.92
N LEU A 28 -1.35 0.04 5.71
CA LEU A 28 -0.96 0.65 4.45
C LEU A 28 0.45 1.24 4.59
N GLY A 29 1.30 1.04 3.61
CA GLY A 29 2.66 1.60 3.61
C GLY A 29 3.30 1.63 2.23
N THR A 30 4.58 1.97 2.19
CA THR A 30 5.39 1.98 0.96
C THR A 30 6.61 1.10 1.13
N SER A 31 7.02 0.37 0.09
CA SER A 31 8.24 -0.43 0.13
C SER A 31 9.01 -0.37 -1.18
N SER A 32 10.31 -0.10 -1.11
CA SER A 32 11.26 -0.24 -2.23
C SER A 32 11.82 -1.64 -2.38
N SER A 33 11.42 -2.57 -1.51
CA SER A 33 12.07 -3.88 -1.44
C SER A 33 11.62 -4.81 -2.56
N SER A 34 12.54 -5.65 -3.04
CA SER A 34 12.32 -6.69 -4.03
C SER A 34 12.66 -8.08 -3.47
N ASP A 35 12.71 -8.23 -2.15
CA ASP A 35 13.00 -9.47 -1.46
C ASP A 35 11.73 -10.29 -1.18
N GLY A 36 11.94 -11.59 -0.93
CA GLY A 36 11.05 -12.71 -1.25
C GLY A 36 9.64 -12.77 -0.62
N GLU A 37 9.17 -11.72 0.06
CA GLU A 37 7.76 -11.59 0.50
C GLU A 37 6.96 -10.65 -0.42
N ILE A 38 7.60 -9.69 -1.09
CA ILE A 38 6.99 -8.86 -2.14
C ILE A 38 7.29 -9.52 -3.48
N LEU A 39 6.39 -10.39 -3.92
CA LEU A 39 6.64 -11.28 -5.06
C LEU A 39 6.80 -10.56 -6.40
N ASN A 40 6.39 -9.29 -6.53
CA ASN A 40 6.51 -8.52 -7.77
C ASN A 40 6.56 -7.01 -7.50
N ASN A 41 7.67 -6.46 -7.00
CA ASN A 41 7.85 -5.01 -7.08
C ASN A 41 7.83 -4.60 -8.57
N TYR A 42 6.93 -3.69 -8.95
CA TYR A 42 6.73 -3.31 -10.35
C TYR A 42 7.88 -2.43 -10.90
N GLY A 43 8.85 -2.05 -10.06
CA GLY A 43 10.01 -1.28 -10.45
C GLY A 43 11.26 -1.44 -9.56
N THR A 44 12.18 -0.49 -9.67
CA THR A 44 13.39 -0.38 -8.81
C THR A 44 13.17 0.56 -7.62
N LYS A 45 11.90 0.89 -7.34
CA LYS A 45 11.44 2.02 -6.52
C LYS A 45 10.29 1.60 -5.58
N ASP A 46 9.69 2.58 -4.93
CA ASP A 46 8.68 2.41 -3.86
C ASP A 46 7.31 2.04 -4.44
N ASP A 47 6.76 0.88 -4.06
CA ASP A 47 5.36 0.48 -4.32
C ASP A 47 4.46 0.78 -3.11
N VAL A 48 3.15 0.94 -3.33
CA VAL A 48 2.14 0.91 -2.26
C VAL A 48 1.93 -0.52 -1.77
N ILE A 49 1.99 -0.74 -0.47
CA ILE A 49 1.78 -2.04 0.17
C ILE A 49 0.52 -2.01 1.03
N LEU A 50 -0.33 -3.02 0.85
CA LEU A 50 -1.43 -3.38 1.76
C LEU A 50 -1.09 -4.70 2.43
N ALA A 51 -0.85 -4.67 3.74
CA ALA A 51 -0.52 -5.85 4.53
C ALA A 51 -1.66 -6.19 5.50
N LYS A 52 -1.90 -7.48 5.72
CA LYS A 52 -2.73 -8.01 6.80
C LYS A 52 -1.84 -8.68 7.83
N LEU A 53 -1.93 -8.28 9.10
CA LEU A 53 -1.12 -8.80 10.19
C LEU A 53 -2.01 -9.36 11.31
N SER A 54 -1.55 -10.39 12.02
CA SER A 54 -2.14 -10.74 13.32
C SER A 54 -1.70 -9.74 14.40
N TYR A 55 -2.40 -9.71 15.54
CA TYR A 55 -1.96 -8.91 16.70
C TYR A 55 -0.59 -9.33 17.27
N SER A 56 -0.09 -10.53 16.94
CA SER A 56 1.26 -10.96 17.28
C SER A 56 2.32 -10.52 16.26
N GLY A 57 1.94 -9.73 15.25
CA GLY A 57 2.81 -9.27 14.17
C GLY A 57 3.11 -10.33 13.10
N LYS A 58 2.34 -11.43 13.03
CA LYS A 58 2.50 -12.42 11.96
C LYS A 58 1.89 -11.87 10.68
N LEU A 59 2.62 -11.95 9.56
CA LEU A 59 2.06 -11.66 8.24
C LEU A 59 1.00 -12.70 7.87
N LEU A 60 -0.21 -12.22 7.58
CA LEU A 60 -1.37 -13.01 7.16
C LEU A 60 -1.68 -12.81 5.67
N GLY A 61 -1.20 -11.74 5.06
CA GLY A 61 -1.47 -11.37 3.68
C GLY A 61 -0.70 -10.12 3.28
N LEU A 62 -0.31 -10.04 2.02
CA LEU A 62 0.41 -8.90 1.48
C LEU A 62 0.05 -8.72 0.01
N LYS A 63 -0.19 -7.47 -0.39
CA LYS A 63 -0.26 -7.07 -1.79
C LYS A 63 0.51 -5.78 -2.01
N ASN A 64 1.22 -5.70 -3.13
CA ASN A 64 1.78 -4.46 -3.63
C ASN A 64 0.99 -3.93 -4.83
N PHE A 65 1.03 -2.61 -5.01
CA PHE A 65 0.44 -1.88 -6.13
C PHE A 65 1.41 -0.77 -6.53
N GLY A 66 1.71 -0.65 -7.81
CA GLY A 66 2.63 0.38 -8.28
C GLY A 66 2.90 0.33 -9.77
N GLY A 67 3.92 1.07 -10.17
CA GLY A 67 4.43 1.10 -11.53
C GLY A 67 5.96 1.12 -11.59
N SER A 68 6.49 1.63 -12.69
CA SER A 68 7.94 1.64 -12.94
C SER A 68 8.74 2.64 -12.09
N ASP A 69 8.08 3.63 -11.48
CA ASP A 69 8.69 4.69 -10.68
C ASP A 69 8.12 4.72 -9.25
N ARG A 70 7.95 5.88 -8.61
CA ARG A 70 7.67 5.96 -7.17
C ARG A 70 6.19 6.16 -6.87
N GLU A 71 5.71 5.37 -5.92
CA GLU A 71 4.42 5.57 -5.28
C GLU A 71 4.54 5.88 -3.79
N TRP A 72 3.63 6.72 -3.30
CA TRP A 72 3.52 7.07 -1.88
C TRP A 72 2.09 6.95 -1.40
N THR A 73 1.92 6.52 -0.15
CA THR A 73 0.61 6.37 0.46
C THR A 73 0.18 7.64 1.18
N ASN A 74 -1.10 8.01 1.04
CA ASN A 74 -1.67 9.17 1.71
C ASN A 74 -2.70 8.74 2.76
N SER A 75 -3.65 7.88 2.37
CA SER A 75 -4.68 7.35 3.29
C SER A 75 -5.40 6.14 2.71
N PHE A 76 -6.14 5.42 3.55
CA PHE A 76 -7.09 4.40 3.12
C PHE A 76 -8.30 4.34 4.03
N LEU A 77 -9.39 3.78 3.51
CA LEU A 77 -10.67 3.60 4.19
C LEU A 77 -11.23 2.22 3.85
N GLU A 78 -11.61 1.44 4.87
CA GLU A 78 -12.40 0.22 4.64
C GLU A 78 -13.85 0.60 4.29
N ILE A 79 -14.34 0.07 3.16
CA ILE A 79 -15.71 0.25 2.67
C ILE A 79 -16.61 -0.97 2.94
N GLY A 80 -16.06 -2.02 3.57
CA GLY A 80 -16.77 -3.18 4.07
C GLY A 80 -16.25 -4.50 3.52
N ASN A 81 -16.43 -5.56 4.30
CA ASN A 81 -16.00 -6.93 3.98
C ASN A 81 -14.51 -7.03 3.62
N GLY A 82 -13.62 -6.17 4.12
CA GLY A 82 -12.21 -6.15 3.73
C GLY A 82 -11.94 -5.55 2.34
N GLU A 83 -12.86 -4.75 1.79
CA GLU A 83 -12.57 -3.86 0.65
C GLU A 83 -12.15 -2.47 1.14
N PHE A 84 -11.22 -1.84 0.42
CA PHE A 84 -10.67 -0.53 0.77
C PHE A 84 -10.68 0.43 -0.41
N ILE A 85 -10.86 1.72 -0.12
CA ILE A 85 -10.45 2.81 -1.02
C ILE A 85 -9.11 3.33 -0.52
N ILE A 86 -8.13 3.35 -1.42
CA ILE A 86 -6.76 3.82 -1.14
C ILE A 86 -6.54 5.11 -1.91
N ASN A 87 -6.05 6.13 -1.21
CA ASN A 87 -5.52 7.35 -1.77
C ASN A 87 -3.99 7.31 -1.71
N ALA A 88 -3.35 7.33 -2.86
CA ALA A 88 -1.91 7.34 -3.04
C ALA A 88 -1.52 8.46 -4.01
N SER A 89 -0.22 8.61 -4.19
CA SER A 89 0.39 9.49 -5.18
C SER A 89 1.36 8.65 -6.00
N THR A 90 1.47 8.90 -7.31
CA THR A 90 2.31 8.12 -8.23
C THR A 90 3.13 9.04 -9.14
N SER A 91 4.37 8.66 -9.44
CA SER A 91 5.14 9.20 -10.57
C SER A 91 5.18 8.26 -11.79
N SER A 92 4.56 7.10 -11.70
CA SER A 92 4.53 6.06 -12.74
C SER A 92 3.44 6.29 -13.80
N PHE A 93 3.48 5.54 -14.89
CA PHE A 93 2.50 5.60 -15.99
C PHE A 93 2.20 4.22 -16.59
N ASP A 94 2.50 3.16 -15.84
CA ASP A 94 2.42 1.76 -16.28
C ASP A 94 2.07 0.78 -15.14
N TYR A 95 1.94 -0.51 -15.51
CA TYR A 95 1.52 -1.62 -14.63
C TYR A 95 0.14 -1.40 -14.01
N ASP A 96 0.03 -1.26 -12.69
CA ASP A 96 -1.24 -1.00 -12.01
C ASP A 96 -1.67 0.47 -12.17
N VAL A 97 -0.72 1.36 -12.49
CA VAL A 97 -0.97 2.78 -12.77
C VAL A 97 -1.29 2.94 -14.26
N ILE A 98 -2.56 3.21 -14.58
CA ILE A 98 -3.00 3.28 -15.99
C ILE A 98 -2.56 4.59 -16.66
N ASN A 99 -2.50 5.71 -15.91
CA ASN A 99 -2.02 7.01 -16.40
C ASN A 99 -1.65 7.94 -15.23
N ASN A 100 -0.68 8.82 -15.45
CA ASN A 100 -0.33 9.94 -14.59
C ASN A 100 -0.48 11.25 -15.39
N PHE A 101 -1.35 12.15 -14.93
CA PHE A 101 -1.64 13.42 -15.61
C PHE A 101 -0.98 14.62 -14.92
N GLY A 102 -0.05 14.37 -14.00
CA GLY A 102 0.68 15.38 -13.25
C GLY A 102 1.63 16.18 -14.12
N ALA A 103 1.40 17.49 -14.25
CA ALA A 103 2.26 18.39 -15.02
C ALA A 103 3.71 18.48 -14.48
N THR A 104 3.92 18.14 -13.20
CA THR A 104 5.23 18.15 -12.52
C THR A 104 5.79 16.75 -12.25
N GLY A 105 5.22 15.72 -12.87
CA GLY A 105 5.67 14.33 -12.78
C GLY A 105 4.97 13.46 -11.73
N THR A 106 4.09 14.03 -10.90
CA THR A 106 3.30 13.26 -9.92
C THR A 106 1.82 13.59 -10.00
N ASP A 107 0.97 12.58 -9.79
CA ASP A 107 -0.49 12.72 -9.74
C ASP A 107 -1.08 11.93 -8.57
N ASN A 108 -2.32 12.27 -8.19
CA ASN A 108 -3.07 11.48 -7.22
C ASN A 108 -3.54 10.19 -7.88
N TRP A 109 -3.40 9.09 -7.15
CA TRP A 109 -3.82 7.76 -7.57
C TRP A 109 -4.78 7.19 -6.55
N ILE A 110 -6.07 7.16 -6.91
CA ILE A 110 -7.13 6.62 -6.06
C ILE A 110 -7.64 5.32 -6.67
N PHE A 111 -7.62 4.25 -5.90
CA PHE A 111 -8.02 2.93 -6.37
C PHE A 111 -8.69 2.09 -5.28
N LYS A 112 -9.38 1.03 -5.71
CA LYS A 112 -10.01 0.05 -4.82
C LYS A 112 -9.12 -1.18 -4.65
N ALA A 113 -9.00 -1.67 -3.43
CA ALA A 113 -8.25 -2.88 -3.10
C ALA A 113 -9.09 -3.83 -2.22
N LYS A 114 -8.70 -5.11 -2.19
CA LYS A 114 -9.26 -6.13 -1.30
C LYS A 114 -8.13 -6.62 -0.39
N GLU A 115 -8.46 -6.93 0.86
CA GLU A 115 -7.55 -7.69 1.73
C GLU A 115 -7.10 -8.99 1.06
N ILE A 116 -5.87 -9.40 1.34
CA ILE A 116 -5.33 -10.69 0.96
C ILE A 116 -5.20 -11.56 2.21
N ILE A 117 -5.44 -12.84 2.05
CA ILE A 117 -5.18 -13.88 3.05
C ILE A 117 -4.27 -14.91 2.36
N LEU A 118 -3.13 -15.23 2.98
CA LEU A 118 -2.27 -16.34 2.60
C LEU A 118 -2.98 -17.64 3.00
N GLU A 119 -3.15 -18.55 2.03
CA GLU A 119 -3.69 -19.89 2.26
C GLU A 119 -2.72 -20.79 3.05
#